data_AF-A0A4Q3BT50-F1
#
_entry.id   AF-A0A4Q3BT50-F1
#
_cell.length_a   1.000
_cell.length_b   1.000
_cell.length_c   1.000
_cell.angle_alpha   90.00
_cell.angle_beta   90.00
_cell.angle_gamma   90.00
#
_symmetry.space_group_name_H-M   'P 1'
#
loop_
_entity.id
_entity.type
_entity.pdbx_description
1 polymer ?
#
loop_
_entity_poly.entity_id
_entity_poly.type
_entity_poly.pdbx_seq_one_letter_code
_entity_poly.pdbx_strand_id
1 'polypeptide(L)'
;MLEVILKSILLKEFCLTGRFGEVEISMAISDVKRILGKPDHEQDYNSGSSGIMYAWYEFFYWTDSQILYAIQNDHLTSFTNLKGKDNIKAHKNDITFKNKKFYLDIWFLNPGKDITYKEVVEYLLTDNIKFKEIEDEYEGFIIEFESGVRLDFDDRSGWFYENNDEQILANQNIIKNKEEQLLNGMRLFRL
;
A
#
# COMPACT_ATOMS: atom_id res chain seq x y z
N MET A 1 -29.81 14.03 -16.25
CA MET A 1 -28.71 13.61 -15.37
C MET A 1 -27.61 13.05 -16.26
N LEU A 2 -26.42 13.64 -16.25
CA LEU A 2 -25.26 13.02 -16.90
C LEU A 2 -24.79 11.88 -16.00
N GLU A 3 -24.70 10.69 -16.58
CA GLU A 3 -24.17 9.51 -15.89
C GLU A 3 -22.68 9.75 -15.63
N VAL A 4 -22.29 9.82 -14.35
CA VAL A 4 -20.88 9.96 -13.99
C VAL A 4 -20.24 8.59 -14.19
N ILE A 5 -19.46 8.44 -15.26
CA ILE A 5 -18.66 7.25 -15.50
C ILE A 5 -17.53 7.24 -14.46
N LEU A 6 -17.60 6.30 -13.53
CA LEU A 6 -16.54 6.04 -12.57
C LEU A 6 -15.38 5.34 -13.26
N LYS A 7 -14.17 5.87 -13.10
CA LYS A 7 -12.96 5.24 -13.64
C LYS A 7 -12.49 4.13 -12.71
N SER A 8 -12.01 3.03 -13.29
CA SER A 8 -11.31 1.99 -12.55
C SER A 8 -9.84 2.39 -12.41
N ILE A 9 -9.26 2.27 -11.21
CA ILE A 9 -7.81 2.27 -11.02
C ILE A 9 -7.38 0.85 -10.72
N LEU A 10 -6.56 0.28 -11.61
CA LEU A 10 -6.09 -1.10 -11.51
C LEU A 10 -4.77 -1.16 -10.75
N LEU A 11 -4.71 -1.82 -9.60
CA LEU A 11 -3.45 -1.96 -8.86
C LEU A 11 -2.38 -2.71 -9.67
N LYS A 12 -2.79 -3.65 -10.52
CA LYS A 12 -1.90 -4.30 -11.48
C LYS A 12 -1.19 -3.28 -12.38
N GLU A 13 -1.92 -2.29 -12.92
CA GLU A 13 -1.31 -1.25 -13.75
C GLU A 13 -0.37 -0.37 -12.96
N PHE A 14 -0.70 -0.06 -11.70
CA PHE A 14 0.22 0.66 -10.81
C PHE A 14 1.53 -0.10 -10.65
N CYS A 15 1.49 -1.39 -10.31
CA CYS A 15 2.71 -2.22 -10.23
C CYS A 15 3.51 -2.22 -11.54
N LEU A 16 2.85 -2.33 -12.69
CA LEU A 16 3.53 -2.45 -13.97
C LEU A 16 4.08 -1.12 -14.51
N THR A 17 3.45 0.01 -14.18
CA THR A 17 3.75 1.31 -14.82
C THR A 17 4.21 2.39 -13.85
N GLY A 18 4.00 2.22 -12.55
CA GLY A 18 4.20 3.24 -11.52
C GLY A 18 3.11 4.32 -11.51
N ARG A 19 2.05 4.18 -12.33
CA ARG A 19 0.95 5.13 -12.42
C ARG A 19 -0.28 4.62 -11.65
N PHE A 20 -0.75 5.42 -10.70
CA PHE A 20 -1.99 5.15 -9.96
C PHE A 20 -3.17 5.72 -10.73
N GLY A 21 -3.62 4.97 -11.74
CA GLY A 21 -4.54 5.48 -12.75
C GLY A 21 -3.86 6.56 -13.59
N GLU A 22 -4.37 7.79 -13.57
CA GLU A 22 -3.75 8.92 -14.27
C GLU A 22 -2.66 9.62 -13.44
N VAL A 23 -2.55 9.30 -12.15
CA VAL A 23 -1.59 9.93 -11.24
C VAL A 23 -0.22 9.28 -11.37
N GLU A 24 0.82 10.09 -11.47
CA GLU A 24 2.20 9.64 -11.48
C GLU A 24 3.06 10.54 -10.59
N ILE A 25 4.20 10.00 -10.15
CA ILE A 25 5.19 10.77 -9.40
C ILE A 25 5.62 12.01 -10.20
N SER A 26 6.00 13.07 -9.49
CA SER A 26 6.31 14.41 -10.02
C SER A 26 5.10 15.25 -10.47
N MET A 27 3.86 14.75 -10.35
CA MET A 27 2.67 15.58 -10.50
C MET A 27 2.49 16.58 -9.35
N ALA A 28 1.89 17.73 -9.64
CA ALA A 28 1.44 18.66 -8.61
C ALA A 28 0.26 18.08 -7.82
N ILE A 29 0.23 18.27 -6.50
CA ILE A 29 -0.83 17.71 -5.65
C ILE A 29 -2.22 18.25 -5.99
N SER A 30 -2.31 19.47 -6.54
CA SER A 30 -3.55 20.04 -7.05
C SER A 30 -4.13 19.24 -8.21
N ASP A 31 -3.29 18.73 -9.11
CA ASP A 31 -3.70 17.83 -10.20
C ASP A 31 -4.11 16.46 -9.68
N VAL A 32 -3.40 15.92 -8.69
CA VAL A 32 -3.77 14.67 -8.02
C VAL A 32 -5.19 14.78 -7.44
N LYS A 33 -5.48 15.85 -6.67
CA LYS A 33 -6.83 16.11 -6.11
C LYS A 33 -7.88 16.35 -7.20
N ARG A 34 -7.50 16.96 -8.32
CA ARG A 34 -8.42 17.14 -9.47
C ARG A 34 -8.82 15.80 -10.10
N ILE A 35 -7.86 14.89 -10.24
CA ILE A 35 -8.03 13.55 -10.83
C ILE A 35 -8.81 12.64 -9.87
N LEU A 36 -8.33 12.50 -8.63
CA LEU A 36 -8.84 11.54 -7.65
C LEU A 36 -10.03 12.07 -6.84
N GLY A 37 -10.21 13.39 -6.79
CA GLY A 37 -11.27 14.03 -6.00
C GLY A 37 -10.77 14.52 -4.64
N LYS A 38 -11.71 14.69 -3.69
CA LYS A 38 -11.38 15.10 -2.33
C LYS A 38 -10.75 13.91 -1.58
N PRO A 39 -9.58 14.07 -0.94
CA PRO A 39 -8.99 13.00 -0.12
C PRO A 39 -9.78 12.78 1.17
N ASP A 40 -9.61 11.59 1.75
CA ASP A 40 -10.19 11.21 3.05
C ASP A 40 -9.48 11.95 4.18
N HIS A 41 -8.16 12.11 4.04
CA HIS A 41 -7.29 12.78 4.99
C HIS A 41 -6.22 13.61 4.27
N GLU A 42 -5.79 14.69 4.92
CA GLU A 42 -4.68 15.52 4.49
C GLU A 42 -3.92 15.96 5.73
N GLN A 43 -2.59 15.77 5.72
CA GLN A 43 -1.73 16.02 6.87
C GLN A 43 -0.45 16.72 6.45
N ASP A 44 -0.07 17.75 7.20
CA ASP A 44 1.28 18.30 7.20
C ASP A 44 2.08 17.62 8.33
N TYR A 45 3.19 16.99 7.98
CA TYR A 45 4.05 16.31 8.94
C TYR A 45 5.06 17.25 9.60
N ASN A 46 5.04 18.55 9.28
CA ASN A 46 5.99 19.57 9.77
C ASN A 46 7.47 19.18 9.56
N SER A 47 7.73 18.40 8.52
CA SER A 47 9.06 17.85 8.19
C SER A 47 9.55 18.25 6.79
N GLY A 48 8.84 19.18 6.13
CA GLY A 48 9.04 19.50 4.71
C GLY A 48 8.26 18.57 3.76
N SER A 49 7.53 17.60 4.31
CA SER A 49 6.62 16.73 3.57
C SER A 49 5.20 16.80 4.13
N SER A 50 4.23 16.60 3.26
CA SER A 50 2.81 16.47 3.55
C SER A 50 2.25 15.23 2.84
N GLY A 51 1.10 14.74 3.30
CA GLY A 51 0.43 13.57 2.76
C GLY A 51 -1.05 13.79 2.53
N ILE A 52 -1.60 13.19 1.48
CA ILE A 52 -3.05 12.98 1.33
C ILE A 52 -3.35 11.49 1.20
N MET A 53 -4.56 11.09 1.63
CA MET A 53 -4.94 9.68 1.68
C MET A 53 -6.26 9.40 0.96
N TYR A 54 -6.32 8.26 0.25
CA TYR A 54 -7.53 7.66 -0.31
C TYR A 54 -7.55 6.17 0.03
N ALA A 55 -8.39 5.74 0.97
CA ALA A 55 -8.37 4.38 1.53
C ALA A 55 -6.96 3.84 1.80
N TRP A 56 -6.22 4.51 2.69
CA TRP A 56 -4.87 4.10 3.08
C TRP A 56 -3.81 4.08 1.98
N TYR A 57 -4.18 4.43 0.74
CA TYR A 57 -3.19 4.86 -0.25
C TYR A 57 -2.78 6.28 0.08
N GLU A 58 -1.56 6.43 0.55
CA GLU A 58 -0.92 7.68 0.93
C GLU A 58 -0.11 8.23 -0.24
N PHE A 59 -0.26 9.53 -0.47
CA PHE A 59 0.40 10.29 -1.53
C PHE A 59 1.23 11.38 -0.86
N PHE A 60 2.54 11.18 -0.78
CA PHE A 60 3.46 12.12 -0.14
C PHE A 60 4.02 13.11 -1.15
N TYR A 61 4.05 14.38 -0.74
CA TYR A 61 4.52 15.47 -1.56
C TYR A 61 5.35 16.45 -0.75
N TRP A 62 6.30 17.10 -1.41
CA TRP A 62 7.12 18.14 -0.79
C TRP A 62 6.26 19.38 -0.52
N THR A 63 6.28 19.90 0.71
CA THR A 63 5.43 21.02 1.10
C THR A 63 5.75 22.29 0.30
N ASP A 64 7.03 22.56 0.01
CA ASP A 64 7.43 23.80 -0.68
C ASP A 64 7.06 23.79 -2.17
N SER A 65 7.27 22.66 -2.85
CA SER A 65 7.03 22.55 -4.29
C SER A 65 5.63 22.03 -4.64
N GLN A 66 4.94 21.43 -3.68
CA GLN A 66 3.66 20.76 -3.86
C GLN A 66 3.72 19.60 -4.89
N ILE A 67 4.90 19.00 -5.04
CA ILE A 67 5.16 17.92 -6.01
C ILE A 67 5.14 16.56 -5.30
N LEU A 68 4.34 15.64 -5.85
CA LEU A 68 4.25 14.25 -5.43
C LEU A 68 5.59 13.54 -5.63
N TYR A 69 6.09 12.88 -4.59
CA TYR A 69 7.34 12.11 -4.65
C TYR A 69 7.16 10.65 -4.22
N ALA A 70 6.04 10.31 -3.58
CA ALA A 70 5.76 8.92 -3.24
C ALA A 70 4.27 8.57 -3.23
N ILE A 71 3.98 7.30 -3.51
CA ILE A 71 2.67 6.67 -3.37
C ILE A 71 2.89 5.36 -2.62
N GLN A 72 2.15 5.12 -1.55
CA GLN A 72 2.21 3.84 -0.84
C GLN A 72 0.87 3.39 -0.29
N ASN A 73 0.77 2.11 0.03
CA ASN A 73 -0.12 1.56 1.05
C ASN A 73 0.71 0.54 1.82
N ASP A 74 0.88 0.70 3.13
CA ASP A 74 1.66 -0.16 4.02
C ASP A 74 0.81 -0.90 5.06
N HIS A 75 -0.48 -1.05 4.74
CA HIS A 75 -1.50 -1.69 5.56
C HIS A 75 -2.27 -2.76 4.75
N LEU A 76 -1.60 -3.46 3.84
CA LEU A 76 -2.21 -4.52 3.01
C LEU A 76 -2.34 -5.85 3.76
N THR A 77 -1.72 -6.00 4.93
CA THR A 77 -2.05 -7.12 5.82
C THR A 77 -3.27 -6.76 6.67
N SER A 78 -4.14 -7.75 6.91
CA SER A 78 -5.17 -7.64 7.95
C SER A 78 -4.58 -7.66 9.37
N PHE A 79 -3.27 -7.85 9.49
CA PHE A 79 -2.55 -7.92 10.73
C PHE A 79 -1.90 -6.58 11.05
N THR A 80 -2.67 -5.63 11.56
CA THR A 80 -2.07 -4.56 12.36
C THR A 80 -1.81 -5.09 13.76
N ASN A 81 -0.62 -4.81 14.31
CA ASN A 81 -0.18 -5.19 15.66
C ASN A 81 -1.03 -4.58 16.80
N LEU A 82 -2.22 -4.07 16.48
CA LEU A 82 -3.10 -3.33 17.35
C LEU A 82 -4.54 -3.78 17.06
N LYS A 83 -5.09 -4.58 17.99
CA LYS A 83 -6.54 -4.74 18.29
C LYS A 83 -7.35 -5.81 17.54
N GLY A 84 -7.20 -7.06 18.00
CA GLY A 84 -8.34 -7.98 18.18
C GLY A 84 -9.12 -8.46 16.95
N LYS A 85 -10.21 -9.21 17.19
CA LYS A 85 -11.02 -9.92 16.18
C LYS A 85 -11.76 -9.02 15.16
N ASP A 86 -11.66 -7.69 15.26
CA ASP A 86 -12.28 -6.73 14.33
C ASP A 86 -11.44 -6.45 13.06
N ASN A 87 -10.21 -6.97 12.99
CA ASN A 87 -9.22 -6.70 11.94
C ASN A 87 -9.59 -7.17 10.52
N ILE A 88 -10.39 -8.24 10.37
CA ILE A 88 -10.83 -8.72 9.04
C ILE A 88 -11.76 -7.68 8.36
N LYS A 89 -12.53 -6.92 9.14
CA LYS A 89 -13.40 -5.86 8.63
C LYS A 89 -12.62 -4.59 8.30
N ALA A 90 -11.59 -4.26 9.08
CA ALA A 90 -10.68 -3.14 8.79
C ALA A 90 -10.01 -3.36 7.43
N HIS A 91 -9.38 -4.52 7.24
CA HIS A 91 -8.68 -4.88 5.99
C HIS A 91 -9.52 -4.68 4.72
N LYS A 92 -10.82 -4.99 4.74
CA LYS A 92 -11.71 -4.74 3.61
C LYS A 92 -11.82 -3.24 3.28
N ASN A 93 -12.00 -2.40 4.29
CA ASN A 93 -12.10 -0.95 4.09
C ASN A 93 -10.75 -0.35 3.71
N ASP A 94 -9.66 -1.03 4.09
CA ASP A 94 -8.29 -0.53 3.89
C ASP A 94 -7.76 -0.82 2.49
N ILE A 95 -8.28 -1.85 1.81
CA ILE A 95 -7.88 -2.18 0.43
C ILE A 95 -8.94 -1.85 -0.62
N THR A 96 -10.21 -1.67 -0.23
CA THR A 96 -11.29 -1.31 -1.17
C THR A 96 -11.67 0.16 -1.06
N PHE A 97 -11.77 0.84 -2.21
CA PHE A 97 -12.16 2.25 -2.25
C PHE A 97 -13.08 2.56 -3.40
N LYS A 98 -14.00 3.51 -3.15
CA LYS A 98 -14.85 4.11 -4.17
C LYS A 98 -15.28 5.51 -3.75
N ASN A 99 -15.07 6.48 -4.62
CA ASN A 99 -15.63 7.82 -4.48
C ASN A 99 -16.40 8.22 -5.75
N LYS A 100 -16.64 9.53 -5.95
CA LYS A 100 -17.36 10.04 -7.14
C LYS A 100 -16.52 10.06 -8.43
N LYS A 101 -15.22 9.83 -8.34
CA LYS A 101 -14.26 9.90 -9.46
C LYS A 101 -13.76 8.52 -9.87
N PHE A 102 -13.48 7.65 -8.91
CA PHE A 102 -12.92 6.35 -9.19
C PHE A 102 -13.33 5.27 -8.18
N TYR A 103 -13.02 4.02 -8.52
CA TYR A 103 -12.96 2.89 -7.60
C TYR A 103 -11.66 2.13 -7.82
N LEU A 104 -11.21 1.40 -6.80
CA LEU A 104 -10.03 0.54 -6.88
C LEU A 104 -10.41 -0.88 -7.32
N ASP A 105 -9.70 -1.37 -8.33
CA ASP A 105 -9.60 -2.80 -8.63
C ASP A 105 -8.37 -3.35 -7.92
N ILE A 106 -8.65 -4.18 -6.93
CA ILE A 106 -7.69 -4.69 -5.94
C ILE A 106 -6.85 -5.87 -6.47
N TRP A 107 -7.07 -6.28 -7.74
CA TRP A 107 -6.32 -7.33 -8.41
C TRP A 107 -6.29 -8.67 -7.65
N PHE A 108 -5.12 -9.13 -7.19
CA PHE A 108 -4.98 -10.41 -6.46
C PHE A 108 -5.34 -10.29 -4.97
N LEU A 109 -5.53 -9.07 -4.45
CA LEU A 109 -5.90 -8.87 -3.07
C LEU A 109 -7.35 -9.32 -2.85
N ASN A 110 -7.63 -9.84 -1.66
CA ASN A 110 -8.97 -10.31 -1.30
C ASN A 110 -9.38 -9.72 0.04
N PRO A 111 -10.55 -9.04 0.13
CA PRO A 111 -11.00 -8.43 1.36
C PRO A 111 -11.11 -9.46 2.49
N GLY A 112 -10.43 -9.19 3.61
CA GLY A 112 -10.42 -10.07 4.77
C GLY A 112 -9.53 -11.32 4.65
N LYS A 113 -8.69 -11.41 3.60
CA LYS A 113 -7.72 -12.51 3.43
C LYS A 113 -6.33 -11.92 3.17
N ASP A 114 -5.37 -12.27 4.01
CA ASP A 114 -3.95 -11.99 3.76
C ASP A 114 -3.46 -12.81 2.56
N ILE A 115 -2.49 -12.26 1.82
CA ILE A 115 -1.82 -12.96 0.73
C ILE A 115 -0.35 -13.18 1.09
N THR A 116 0.13 -14.40 0.87
CA THR A 116 1.53 -14.74 1.14
C THR A 116 2.45 -14.35 -0.02
N TYR A 117 3.74 -14.27 0.26
CA TYR A 117 4.79 -14.17 -0.75
C TYR A 117 4.63 -15.21 -1.87
N LYS A 118 4.42 -16.47 -1.49
CA LYS A 118 4.25 -17.56 -2.46
C LYS A 118 3.05 -17.32 -3.36
N GLU A 119 1.91 -16.93 -2.80
CA GLU A 119 0.71 -16.64 -3.58
C GLU A 119 0.95 -15.46 -4.54
N VAL A 120 1.62 -14.39 -4.10
CA VAL A 120 1.99 -13.26 -4.97
C VAL A 120 2.86 -13.74 -6.14
N VAL A 121 3.93 -14.50 -5.88
CA VAL A 121 4.81 -15.03 -6.92
C VAL A 121 4.05 -15.92 -7.91
N GLU A 122 3.14 -16.78 -7.43
CA GLU A 122 2.30 -17.62 -8.29
C GLU A 122 1.42 -16.77 -9.23
N TYR A 123 0.82 -15.68 -8.74
CA TYR A 123 0.07 -14.74 -9.58
C TYR A 123 0.96 -14.07 -10.63
N LEU A 124 2.13 -13.57 -10.23
CA LEU A 124 3.05 -12.90 -11.15
C LEU A 124 3.53 -13.84 -12.27
N LEU A 125 3.88 -15.07 -11.92
CA LEU A 125 4.29 -16.08 -12.90
C LEU A 125 3.15 -16.50 -13.82
N THR A 126 1.94 -16.70 -13.28
CA THR A 126 0.75 -17.04 -14.08
C THR A 126 0.44 -15.96 -15.11
N ASP A 127 0.58 -14.69 -14.73
CA ASP A 127 0.33 -13.55 -15.60
C ASP A 127 1.53 -13.17 -16.48
N ASN A 128 2.63 -13.93 -16.43
CA ASN A 128 3.90 -13.65 -17.13
C ASN A 128 4.44 -12.23 -16.83
N ILE A 129 4.28 -11.77 -15.60
CA ILE A 129 4.80 -10.48 -15.14
C ILE A 129 6.25 -10.65 -14.72
N LYS A 130 7.12 -9.78 -15.24
CA LYS A 130 8.53 -9.74 -14.84
C LYS A 130 8.67 -8.98 -13.52
N PHE A 131 9.50 -9.51 -12.64
CA PHE A 131 9.85 -8.90 -11.38
C PHE A 131 11.26 -9.33 -10.95
N LYS A 132 11.81 -8.61 -9.98
CA LYS A 132 13.06 -8.95 -9.31
C LYS A 132 12.77 -9.23 -7.84
N GLU A 133 13.35 -10.30 -7.31
CA GLU A 133 13.40 -10.54 -5.87
C GLU A 133 14.62 -9.83 -5.28
N ILE A 134 14.41 -9.13 -4.17
CA ILE A 134 15.46 -8.44 -3.41
C ILE A 134 15.34 -8.91 -1.96
N GLU A 135 16.48 -9.23 -1.35
CA GLU A 135 16.58 -9.44 0.09
C GLU A 135 17.30 -8.23 0.66
N ASP A 136 16.56 -7.43 1.42
CA ASP A 136 17.04 -6.24 2.10
C ASP A 136 17.21 -6.55 3.59
N GLU A 137 18.31 -6.07 4.18
CA GLU A 137 18.64 -6.37 5.58
C GLU A 137 17.69 -5.71 6.59
N TYR A 138 16.97 -4.67 6.16
CA TYR A 138 16.04 -3.90 7.00
C TYR A 138 14.58 -4.14 6.61
N GLU A 139 14.29 -4.19 5.31
CA GLU A 139 12.93 -4.34 4.77
C GLU A 139 12.55 -5.81 4.52
N GLY A 140 13.49 -6.75 4.66
CA GLY A 140 13.25 -8.17 4.44
C GLY A 140 13.13 -8.52 2.96
N PHE A 141 12.20 -9.40 2.62
CA PHE A 141 12.01 -9.82 1.23
C PHE A 141 11.14 -8.81 0.48
N ILE A 142 11.58 -8.43 -0.72
CA ILE A 142 10.91 -7.46 -1.57
C ILE A 142 10.73 -8.05 -2.97
N ILE A 143 9.60 -7.77 -3.59
CA ILE A 143 9.39 -7.91 -5.02
C ILE A 143 9.42 -6.52 -5.67
N GLU A 144 10.34 -6.28 -6.60
CA GLU A 144 10.47 -5.01 -7.33
C GLU A 144 10.07 -5.19 -8.80
N PHE A 145 9.22 -4.30 -9.29
CA PHE A 145 8.81 -4.21 -10.71
C PHE A 145 9.71 -3.26 -11.50
N GLU A 146 9.71 -3.37 -12.83
CA GLU A 146 10.48 -2.46 -13.72
C GLU A 146 10.08 -0.98 -13.55
N SER A 147 8.84 -0.71 -13.11
CA SER A 147 8.35 0.62 -12.78
C SER A 147 9.03 1.26 -11.56
N GLY A 148 9.69 0.45 -10.73
CA GLY A 148 10.19 0.80 -9.40
C GLY A 148 9.17 0.66 -8.28
N VAL A 149 7.94 0.18 -8.57
CA VAL A 149 7.01 -0.23 -7.50
C VAL A 149 7.60 -1.44 -6.78
N ARG A 150 7.51 -1.44 -5.46
CA ARG A 150 7.96 -2.49 -4.57
C ARG A 150 6.80 -3.07 -3.79
N LEU A 151 6.83 -4.38 -3.58
CA LEU A 151 5.99 -5.09 -2.61
C LEU A 151 6.88 -5.56 -1.47
N ASP A 152 6.59 -5.13 -0.25
CA ASP A 152 7.26 -5.56 0.98
C ASP A 152 6.41 -6.57 1.74
N PHE A 153 7.09 -7.50 2.42
CA PHE A 153 6.48 -8.61 3.13
C PHE A 153 6.85 -8.57 4.61
N ASP A 154 5.85 -8.76 5.48
CA ASP A 154 6.02 -8.79 6.93
C ASP A 154 6.19 -10.25 7.40
N ASP A 155 7.22 -10.47 8.21
CA ASP A 155 7.55 -11.73 8.88
C ASP A 155 6.86 -11.88 10.25
N ARG A 156 6.00 -10.94 10.61
CA ARG A 156 5.31 -10.80 11.90
C ARG A 156 6.25 -10.56 13.08
N SER A 157 7.47 -10.10 12.86
CA SER A 157 8.43 -9.74 13.93
C SER A 157 8.03 -8.51 14.74
N GLY A 158 6.90 -7.87 14.39
CA GLY A 158 6.36 -6.68 15.04
C GLY A 158 6.29 -6.74 16.57
N TRP A 159 6.37 -5.54 17.16
CA TRP A 159 6.32 -5.30 18.59
C TRP A 159 4.87 -5.09 19.05
N PHE A 160 4.48 -5.74 20.14
CA PHE A 160 3.19 -5.49 20.79
C PHE A 160 3.39 -4.76 22.10
N TYR A 161 2.56 -3.74 22.33
CA TYR A 161 2.39 -3.14 23.64
C TYR A 161 1.35 -3.96 24.40
N GLU A 162 1.79 -4.69 25.42
CA GLU A 162 0.84 -5.27 26.37
C GLU A 162 0.30 -4.16 27.28
N ASN A 163 -1.00 -4.20 27.58
CA ASN A 163 -1.77 -3.14 28.25
C ASN A 163 -1.01 -2.33 29.31
N ASN A 164 -1.03 -0.99 29.17
CA ASN A 164 -0.71 0.05 30.17
C ASN A 164 0.65 0.03 30.88
N ASP A 165 1.46 -1.00 30.72
CA ASP A 165 2.84 -1.05 31.20
C ASP A 165 3.71 -1.20 29.96
N GLU A 166 4.67 -0.29 29.74
CA GLU A 166 5.54 -0.15 28.56
C GLU A 166 6.47 -1.37 28.28
N GLN A 167 5.98 -2.60 28.40
CA GLN A 167 6.69 -3.79 27.98
C GLN A 167 6.40 -4.06 26.50
N ILE A 168 7.45 -3.79 25.72
CA ILE A 168 7.57 -4.20 24.34
C ILE A 168 7.87 -5.70 24.34
N LEU A 169 6.88 -6.53 24.00
CA LEU A 169 7.11 -7.96 23.79
C LEU A 169 7.40 -8.20 22.31
N ALA A 170 8.55 -8.83 22.04
CA ALA A 170 8.84 -9.38 20.71
C ALA A 170 7.84 -10.49 20.41
N ASN A 171 7.18 -10.43 19.27
CA ASN A 171 6.34 -11.53 18.83
C ASN A 171 7.20 -12.79 18.65
N GLN A 172 6.86 -13.87 19.36
CA GLN A 172 7.58 -15.14 19.24
C GLN A 172 7.16 -15.96 18.01
N ASN A 173 6.08 -15.56 17.32
CA ASN A 173 5.56 -16.22 16.13
C ASN A 173 6.09 -15.62 14.83
N ILE A 174 7.41 -15.41 14.76
CA ILE A 174 8.08 -14.90 13.56
C ILE A 174 8.01 -15.95 12.44
N ILE A 175 7.53 -15.53 11.28
CA ILE A 175 7.50 -16.31 10.05
C ILE A 175 8.90 -16.27 9.43
N LYS A 176 9.67 -17.32 9.71
CA LYS A 176 11.03 -17.46 9.15
C LYS A 176 11.06 -17.88 7.69
N ASN A 177 10.00 -18.53 7.23
CA ASN A 177 9.92 -19.02 5.85
C ASN A 177 9.44 -17.88 4.94
N LYS A 178 10.29 -17.45 3.99
CA LYS A 178 9.95 -16.42 2.99
C LYS A 178 8.59 -16.67 2.34
N GLU A 179 8.31 -17.91 1.95
CA GLU A 179 7.07 -18.28 1.24
C GLU A 179 5.80 -18.00 2.04
N GLU A 180 5.90 -17.92 3.36
CA GLU A 180 4.78 -17.73 4.29
C GLU A 180 4.62 -16.27 4.73
N GLN A 181 5.58 -15.40 4.44
CA GLN A 181 5.50 -13.99 4.82
C GLN A 181 4.36 -13.30 4.09
N LEU A 182 3.78 -12.28 4.74
CA LEU A 182 2.52 -11.68 4.29
C LEU A 182 2.79 -10.37 3.57
N LEU A 183 2.12 -10.15 2.44
CA LEU A 183 2.21 -8.88 1.74
C LEU A 183 1.71 -7.75 2.64
N ASN A 184 2.61 -6.84 2.98
CA ASN A 184 2.32 -5.73 3.86
C ASN A 184 2.18 -4.41 3.13
N GLY A 185 3.07 -4.15 2.18
CA GLY A 185 3.09 -2.88 1.52
C GLY A 185 3.23 -2.97 0.01
N MET A 186 2.75 -1.91 -0.63
CA MET A 186 2.93 -1.63 -2.04
C MET A 186 3.35 -0.17 -2.15
N ARG A 187 4.58 0.08 -2.61
CA ARG A 187 5.21 1.40 -2.49
C ARG A 187 5.95 1.82 -3.75
N LEU A 188 5.93 3.12 -4.02
CA LEU A 188 6.73 3.78 -5.04
C LEU A 188 7.29 5.07 -4.47
N PHE A 189 8.61 5.17 -4.38
CA PHE A 189 9.32 6.38 -3.96
C PHE A 189 10.25 6.85 -5.08
N ARG A 190 10.25 8.16 -5.36
CA ARG A 190 11.29 8.83 -6.15
C ARG A 190 11.71 10.10 -5.40
N LEU A 191 12.81 9.98 -4.67
CA LEU A 191 13.42 11.07 -3.91
C LEU A 191 14.37 11.89 -4.79
#